data_AF-A0A931U1L3-F1
#
_entry.id   AF-A0A931U1L3-F1
#
_cell.length_a   1.000
_cell.length_b   1.000
_cell.length_c   1.000
_cell.angle_alpha   90.00
_cell.angle_beta   90.00
_cell.angle_gamma   90.00
#
_symmetry.space_group_name_H-M   'P 1'
#
loop_
_entity.id
_entity.type
_entity.pdbx_description
1 polymer ?
#
loop_
_entity_poly.entity_id
_entity_poly.type
_entity_poly.pdbx_seq_one_letter_code
_entity_poly.pdbx_strand_id
1 'polypeptide(L)'
;NQAKEGAETAIAFFISLVSALLERPTDPTSVVAGEMSVQGMLHRVASLPERLERAREAGAKRVLIPSENKRDLADVPDEILNRLQPIFYTDPINAAIRAMELE
;
A
#
# COMPACT_ATOMS: atom_id res chain seq x y z
N ASN A 1 -12.30 2.44 17.88
CA ASN A 1 -11.39 1.61 17.06
C ASN A 1 -11.75 1.54 15.58
N GLN A 2 -13.02 1.40 15.16
CA GLN A 2 -13.37 1.28 13.74
C GLN A 2 -12.92 2.45 12.84
N ALA A 3 -12.94 3.70 13.34
CA ALA A 3 -12.51 4.85 12.55
C ALA A 3 -11.02 4.82 12.16
N LYS A 4 -10.17 4.18 12.98
CA LYS A 4 -8.74 4.04 12.70
C LYS A 4 -8.51 2.94 11.65
N GLU A 5 -9.16 1.79 11.80
CA GLU A 5 -9.12 0.69 10.83
C GLU A 5 -9.67 1.11 9.45
N GLY A 6 -10.70 1.97 9.42
CA GLY A 6 -11.26 2.51 8.17
C GLY A 6 -10.29 3.41 7.40
N ALA A 7 -9.48 4.22 8.10
CA ALA A 7 -8.49 5.09 7.47
C ALA A 7 -7.38 4.29 6.76
N GLU A 8 -6.97 3.17 7.36
CA GLU A 8 -5.92 2.26 6.84
C GLU A 8 -6.34 1.51 5.58
N THR A 9 -7.64 1.38 5.32
CA THR A 9 -8.19 0.68 4.14
C THR A 9 -8.64 1.65 3.05
N ALA A 10 -8.72 2.95 3.35
CA ALA A 10 -9.29 3.97 2.46
C ALA A 10 -8.61 4.03 1.09
N ILE A 11 -7.27 3.90 1.05
CA ILE A 11 -6.53 3.91 -0.21
C ILE A 11 -6.77 2.63 -1.03
N ALA A 12 -6.86 1.47 -0.40
CA ALA A 12 -7.17 0.21 -1.07
C ALA A 12 -8.58 0.25 -1.68
N PHE A 13 -9.54 0.82 -0.95
CA PHE A 13 -10.88 1.06 -1.46
C PHE A 13 -10.88 2.00 -2.66
N PHE A 14 -10.15 3.13 -2.58
CA PHE A 14 -10.01 4.05 -3.71
C PHE A 14 -9.44 3.37 -4.96
N ILE A 15 -8.36 2.60 -4.81
CA ILE A 15 -7.76 1.82 -5.90
C ILE A 15 -8.78 0.85 -6.50
N SER A 16 -9.54 0.14 -5.68
CA SER A 16 -10.55 -0.82 -6.14
C SER A 16 -11.65 -0.15 -6.97
N LEU A 17 -12.08 1.06 -6.57
CA LEU A 17 -13.08 1.84 -7.29
C LEU A 17 -12.53 2.31 -8.64
N VAL A 18 -11.32 2.85 -8.68
CA VAL A 18 -10.66 3.29 -9.92
C VAL A 18 -10.47 2.12 -10.88
N SER A 19 -9.99 0.99 -10.36
CA SER A 19 -9.83 -0.26 -11.11
C SER A 19 -11.15 -0.73 -11.73
N ALA A 20 -12.24 -0.72 -10.95
CA ALA A 20 -13.56 -1.09 -11.44
C ALA A 20 -14.10 -0.12 -12.50
N LEU A 21 -13.92 1.19 -12.31
CA LEU A 21 -14.39 2.23 -13.26
C LEU A 21 -13.63 2.20 -14.59
N LEU A 22 -12.35 1.84 -14.57
CA LEU A 22 -11.51 1.77 -15.76
C LEU A 22 -11.49 0.38 -16.41
N GLU A 23 -12.15 -0.60 -15.80
CA GLU A 23 -12.10 -2.02 -16.20
C GLU A 23 -10.66 -2.54 -16.33
N ARG A 24 -9.78 -2.09 -15.42
CA ARG A 24 -8.36 -2.46 -15.39
C ARG A 24 -8.07 -3.26 -14.11
N PRO A 25 -7.62 -4.51 -14.21
CA PRO A 25 -7.30 -5.29 -13.01
C PRO A 25 -6.07 -4.72 -12.30
N THR A 26 -6.03 -4.91 -10.99
CA THR A 26 -4.82 -4.71 -10.18
C THR A 26 -4.02 -6.01 -10.08
N ASP A 27 -2.74 -5.93 -9.74
CA ASP A 27 -1.92 -7.12 -9.50
C ASP A 27 -2.44 -7.88 -8.26
N PRO A 28 -2.91 -9.14 -8.40
CA PRO A 28 -3.51 -9.90 -7.30
C PRO A 28 -2.52 -10.32 -6.22
N THR A 29 -1.22 -10.14 -6.45
CA THR A 29 -0.15 -10.44 -5.49
C THR A 29 0.32 -9.21 -4.71
N SER A 30 -0.36 -8.07 -4.90
CA SER A 30 -0.05 -6.81 -4.23
C SER A 30 -0.84 -6.62 -2.94
N VAL A 31 -0.15 -6.18 -1.90
CA VAL A 31 -0.77 -5.65 -0.68
C VAL A 31 -0.68 -4.13 -0.71
N VAL A 32 -1.79 -3.46 -0.39
CA VAL A 32 -1.83 -1.99 -0.27
C VAL A 32 -1.78 -1.61 1.21
N ALA A 33 -0.78 -0.84 1.60
CA ALA A 33 -0.67 -0.26 2.94
C ALA A 33 -0.68 1.25 2.82
N GLY A 34 -1.49 1.93 3.63
CA GLY A 34 -1.51 3.39 3.67
C GLY A 34 -2.77 3.94 4.31
N GLU A 35 -2.63 5.01 5.06
CA GLU A 35 -3.77 5.75 5.58
C GLU A 35 -4.09 6.93 4.67
N MET A 36 -5.38 7.15 4.39
CA MET A 36 -5.83 8.27 3.57
C MET A 36 -7.03 8.97 4.20
N SER A 37 -6.97 10.30 4.28
CA SER A 37 -8.11 11.12 4.67
C SER A 37 -9.13 11.28 3.54
N VAL A 38 -10.35 11.70 3.86
CA VAL A 38 -11.39 11.97 2.84
C VAL A 38 -10.94 13.05 1.83
N GLN A 39 -10.06 13.96 2.24
CA GLN A 39 -9.50 15.00 1.37
C GLN A 39 -8.36 14.48 0.47
N GLY A 40 -8.00 13.20 0.55
CA GLY A 40 -6.94 12.60 -0.25
C GLY A 40 -5.52 12.81 0.31
N MET A 41 -5.38 13.31 1.55
CA MET A 41 -4.07 13.37 2.20
C MET A 41 -3.64 11.99 2.63
N LEU A 42 -2.41 11.61 2.29
CA LEU A 42 -1.78 10.37 2.72
C LEU A 42 -1.12 10.56 4.08
N HIS A 43 -1.12 9.51 4.88
CA HIS A 43 -0.46 9.48 6.17
C HIS A 43 0.48 8.27 6.26
N ARG A 44 1.59 8.46 6.98
CA ARG A 44 2.56 7.43 7.32
C ARG A 44 1.89 6.24 8.00
N VAL A 45 2.23 5.04 7.54
CA VAL A 45 1.82 3.78 8.17
C VAL A 45 2.63 3.53 9.43
N ALA A 46 1.96 3.27 10.56
CA ALA A 46 2.59 2.82 11.79
C ALA A 46 2.85 1.29 11.77
N SER A 47 3.87 0.84 12.51
CA SER A 47 4.23 -0.59 12.62
C SER A 47 4.48 -1.23 11.25
N LEU A 48 5.30 -0.57 10.43
CA LEU A 48 5.59 -1.02 9.07
C LEU A 48 6.28 -2.41 9.04
N PRO A 49 7.28 -2.72 9.89
CA PRO A 49 7.90 -4.04 9.90
C PRO A 49 6.89 -5.17 10.13
N GLU A 50 5.97 -5.00 11.08
CA GLU A 50 4.96 -6.02 11.40
C GLU A 50 3.99 -6.21 10.23
N ARG A 51 3.57 -5.13 9.56
CA ARG A 51 2.67 -5.21 8.40
C ARG A 51 3.34 -5.87 7.20
N LEU A 52 4.61 -5.56 6.95
CA LEU A 52 5.37 -6.19 5.88
C LEU A 52 5.58 -7.68 6.15
N GLU A 53 5.85 -8.06 7.40
CA GLU A 53 5.95 -9.47 7.77
C GLU A 53 4.64 -10.21 7.51
N ARG A 54 3.49 -9.63 7.89
CA ARG A 54 2.17 -10.20 7.57
C ARG A 54 1.91 -10.30 6.07
N ALA A 55 2.29 -9.29 5.29
CA ALA A 55 2.16 -9.33 3.84
C ALA A 55 3.00 -10.47 3.24
N ARG A 56 4.22 -10.67 3.73
CA ARG A 56 5.11 -11.76 3.34
C ARG A 56 4.50 -13.13 3.69
N GLU A 57 4.00 -13.29 4.91
CA GLU A 57 3.32 -14.52 5.37
C GLU A 57 2.08 -14.83 4.52
N ALA A 58 1.33 -13.81 4.08
CA ALA A 58 0.18 -13.94 3.20
C ALA A 58 0.54 -14.25 1.74
N GLY A 59 1.83 -14.32 1.40
CA GLY A 59 2.32 -14.64 0.05
C GLY A 59 2.30 -13.45 -0.91
N ALA A 60 2.24 -12.22 -0.40
CA ALA A 60 2.38 -11.04 -1.22
C ALA A 60 3.76 -11.03 -1.90
N LYS A 61 3.82 -10.48 -3.11
CA LYS A 61 5.09 -10.24 -3.83
C LYS A 61 5.45 -8.76 -3.84
N ARG A 62 4.43 -7.91 -3.73
CA ARG A 62 4.55 -6.45 -3.82
C ARG A 62 3.80 -5.81 -2.69
N VAL A 63 4.34 -4.72 -2.17
CA VAL A 63 3.63 -3.90 -1.19
C VAL A 63 3.64 -2.44 -1.65
N LEU A 64 2.46 -1.88 -1.84
CA LEU A 64 2.30 -0.44 -2.09
C LEU A 64 2.38 0.29 -0.74
N ILE A 65 3.25 1.30 -0.66
CA ILE A 65 3.58 2.01 0.58
C ILE A 65 3.65 3.52 0.31
N PRO A 66 3.16 4.41 1.20
CA PRO A 66 3.33 5.85 1.04
C PRO A 66 4.81 6.24 0.99
N SER A 67 5.16 7.23 0.17
CA SER A 67 6.55 7.70 0.08
C SER A 67 7.12 8.24 1.40
N GLU A 68 6.25 8.69 2.32
CA GLU A 68 6.65 9.11 3.67
C GLU A 68 7.30 7.99 4.49
N ASN A 69 6.95 6.74 4.19
CA ASN A 69 7.47 5.57 4.91
C ASN A 69 8.84 5.08 4.40
N LYS A 70 9.45 5.74 3.41
CA LYS A 70 10.77 5.33 2.89
C LYS A 70 11.83 5.22 3.98
N ARG A 71 11.78 6.09 5.00
CA ARG A 71 12.73 6.08 6.11
C ARG A 71 12.48 4.93 7.09
N ASP A 72 11.24 4.47 7.23
CA ASP A 72 10.89 3.32 8.09
C ASP A 72 11.44 2.00 7.58
N LEU A 73 11.70 1.90 6.27
CA LEU A 73 12.26 0.67 5.70
C LEU A 73 13.66 0.38 6.21
N ALA A 74 14.38 1.37 6.75
CA ALA A 74 15.67 1.14 7.40
C ALA A 74 15.54 0.26 8.66
N ASP A 75 14.35 0.23 9.28
CA ASP A 75 14.06 -0.58 10.47
C ASP A 75 13.50 -1.97 10.11
N VAL A 76 13.33 -2.27 8.81
CA VAL A 76 12.77 -3.54 8.34
C VAL A 76 13.91 -4.52 8.04
N PRO A 77 13.89 -5.74 8.61
CA PRO A 77 14.88 -6.77 8.30
C PRO A 77 14.99 -7.10 6.81
N ASP A 78 16.22 -7.27 6.32
CA ASP A 78 16.50 -7.60 4.91
C ASP A 78 15.78 -8.87 4.44
N GLU A 79 15.58 -9.86 5.32
CA GLU A 79 14.87 -11.10 4.99
C GLU A 79 13.43 -10.84 4.50
N ILE A 80 12.79 -9.80 5.04
CA ILE A 80 11.45 -9.35 4.63
C ILE A 80 11.53 -8.61 3.30
N LEU A 81 12.43 -7.62 3.20
CA LEU A 81 12.61 -6.79 2.01
C LEU A 81 13.06 -7.57 0.78
N ASN A 82 13.80 -8.66 0.97
CA ASN A 82 14.26 -9.53 -0.13
C ASN A 82 13.11 -10.36 -0.75
N ARG A 83 11.97 -10.51 -0.06
CA ARG A 83 10.81 -11.28 -0.53
C ARG A 83 9.66 -10.39 -1.01
N LEU A 84 9.68 -9.12 -0.64
CA LEU A 84 8.64 -8.15 -0.98
C LEU A 84 9.25 -7.01 -1.77
N GLN A 85 8.67 -6.70 -2.93
CA GLN A 85 9.03 -5.50 -3.67
C GLN A 85 8.26 -4.28 -3.13
N PRO A 86 8.93 -3.28 -2.53
CA PRO A 86 8.27 -2.07 -2.08
C PRO A 86 7.98 -1.16 -3.28
N ILE A 87 6.73 -0.76 -3.45
CA ILE A 87 6.29 0.18 -4.48
C ILE A 87 5.81 1.45 -3.79
N PHE A 88 6.51 2.56 -4.00
CA PHE A 88 6.14 3.82 -3.36
C PHE A 88 5.16 4.62 -4.20
N TYR A 89 4.23 5.28 -3.52
CA TYR A 89 3.32 6.24 -4.12
C TYR A 89 3.30 7.55 -3.33
N THR A 90 3.08 8.66 -4.04
CA THR A 90 3.11 10.02 -3.49
C THR A 90 1.73 10.62 -3.26
N ASP A 91 0.71 10.10 -3.93
CA ASP A 91 -0.66 10.58 -3.90
C ASP A 91 -1.62 9.44 -4.30
N PRO A 92 -2.94 9.58 -4.09
CA PRO A 92 -3.90 8.51 -4.37
C PRO A 92 -3.98 8.09 -5.84
N ILE A 93 -3.83 9.04 -6.77
CA ILE A 93 -3.89 8.75 -8.21
C ILE A 93 -2.67 7.92 -8.61
N ASN A 94 -1.49 8.33 -8.15
CA ASN A 94 -0.27 7.57 -8.34
C ASN A 94 -0.37 6.16 -7.76
N ALA A 95 -0.97 6.00 -6.57
CA ALA A 95 -1.19 4.68 -5.98
C ALA A 95 -2.04 3.77 -6.88
N ALA A 96 -3.12 4.29 -7.46
CA ALA A 96 -3.98 3.54 -8.38
C ALA A 96 -3.25 3.14 -9.68
N ILE A 97 -2.51 4.07 -10.29
CA ILE A 97 -1.69 3.81 -11.49
C ILE A 97 -0.68 2.69 -11.21
N ARG A 98 0.03 2.78 -10.09
CA ARG A 98 1.02 1.77 -9.68
C ARG A 98 0.40 0.40 -9.38
N ALA A 99 -0.78 0.38 -8.77
CA ALA A 99 -1.51 -0.85 -8.44
C ALA A 99 -2.02 -1.60 -9.69
N MET A 100 -2.37 -0.86 -10.74
CA MET A 100 -2.81 -1.39 -12.03
C MET A 100 -1.65 -1.61 -13.02
N GLU A 101 -0.40 -1.43 -12.58
CA GLU A 101 0.81 -1.57 -13.42
C GLU A 101 0.80 -0.71 -14.68
N LEU A 102 0.23 0.48 -14.58
CA LEU A 102 0.21 1.47 -15.65
C LEU A 102 1.46 2.34 -15.57
N GLU A 103 1.99 2.73 -16.73
CA GLU A 103 3.16 3.62 -16.86
C GLU A 103 2.79 5.10 -16.70
#